data_AF-A0A939LMK6-F1
#
_entry.id   AF-A0A939LMK6-F1
#
_cell.length_a   1.000
_cell.length_b   1.000
_cell.length_c   1.000
_cell.angle_alpha   90.00
_cell.angle_beta   90.00
_cell.angle_gamma   90.00
#
_symmetry.space_group_name_H-M   'P 1'
#
loop_
_entity.id
_entity.type
_entity.pdbx_description
1 polymer ?
#
loop_
_entity_poly.entity_id
_entity_poly.type
_entity_poly.pdbx_seq_one_letter_code
_entity_poly.pdbx_strand_id
1 'polypeptide(L)'
;MSTLGGTSQARSWPLSFRHLPGRTPSDPEACRRRPVVVRPGIVVGQAQPEDIQALVALCLAARRESVVGPQVCSPDGRALAQQLGALMSAPGGTVLVAREDGGPTGLLLARVLGPTPFADDVSLAVEAVYVDRAHRRRGVGHALMAAAAQVAVEAGADVVYAAPIPGARGMQRFFVQLGFAPAATHRVVTTTALQRRLAIDATAASRAPGRGLDDLIARRRHLRLALPGEEPGEGRQSARRSISKQVRRAVQTRRDAESSTTIS
;
A
#
# COMPACT_ATOMS: atom_id res chain seq x y z
N MET A 1 22.02 34.74 -39.12
CA MET A 1 20.75 34.64 -39.88
C MET A 1 20.46 33.16 -40.06
N SER A 2 19.90 32.48 -39.06
CA SER A 2 18.46 32.39 -38.75
C SER A 2 17.66 31.69 -39.85
N THR A 3 17.23 30.45 -39.58
CA THR A 3 15.91 29.80 -39.82
C THR A 3 16.11 28.27 -39.70
N LEU A 4 15.78 27.63 -38.57
CA LEU A 4 14.49 27.04 -38.20
C LEU A 4 13.92 26.04 -39.24
N GLY A 5 13.82 24.78 -38.82
CA GLY A 5 13.16 23.69 -39.55
C GLY A 5 13.08 22.44 -38.67
N GLY A 6 12.29 22.50 -37.61
CA GLY A 6 11.99 21.35 -36.75
C GLY A 6 10.91 20.47 -37.41
N THR A 7 11.24 19.21 -37.66
CA THR A 7 10.26 18.18 -38.02
C THR A 7 10.08 17.21 -36.86
N SER A 8 8.88 17.29 -36.28
CA SER A 8 8.25 16.34 -35.39
C SER A 8 8.43 14.90 -35.88
N GLN A 9 9.10 14.07 -35.09
CA GLN A 9 9.14 12.63 -35.31
C GLN A 9 8.43 11.94 -34.15
N ALA A 10 7.18 11.55 -34.42
CA ALA A 10 6.38 10.68 -33.60
C ALA A 10 7.12 9.35 -33.42
N ARG A 11 7.65 9.12 -32.20
CA ARG A 11 8.14 7.80 -31.81
C ARG A 11 6.95 7.00 -31.30
N SER A 12 6.38 6.23 -32.21
CA SER A 12 5.50 5.10 -31.91
C SER A 12 6.23 4.13 -30.99
N TRP A 13 5.72 3.92 -29.78
CA TRP A 13 6.16 2.83 -28.92
C TRP A 13 5.42 1.55 -29.33
N PRO A 14 6.11 0.49 -29.76
CA PRO A 14 5.45 -0.78 -30.00
C PRO A 14 5.08 -1.41 -28.65
N LEU A 15 3.77 -1.49 -28.37
CA LEU A 15 3.17 -2.37 -27.37
C LEU A 15 3.50 -3.82 -27.74
N SER A 16 4.66 -4.29 -27.29
CA SER A 16 5.01 -5.70 -27.35
C SER A 16 4.53 -6.37 -26.07
N PHE A 17 3.27 -6.81 -26.07
CA PHE A 17 2.77 -7.82 -25.15
C PHE A 17 3.58 -9.11 -25.37
N ARG A 18 4.67 -9.30 -24.63
CA ARG A 18 5.29 -10.62 -24.49
C ARG A 18 4.53 -11.39 -23.44
N HIS A 19 3.76 -12.37 -23.90
CA HIS A 19 3.25 -13.47 -23.11
C HIS A 19 4.43 -14.13 -22.37
N LEU A 20 4.49 -13.98 -21.05
CA LEU A 20 5.36 -14.80 -20.19
C LEU A 20 4.66 -16.16 -20.00
N PRO A 21 5.33 -17.29 -20.25
CA PRO A 21 4.75 -18.60 -20.01
C PRO A 21 4.51 -18.78 -18.51
N GLY A 22 3.34 -19.31 -18.17
CA GLY A 22 2.92 -19.55 -16.80
C GLY A 22 3.91 -20.44 -16.07
N ARG A 23 4.46 -19.93 -14.95
CA ARG A 23 5.06 -20.77 -13.93
C ARG A 23 3.94 -21.55 -13.26
N THR A 24 3.97 -22.86 -13.41
CA THR A 24 3.21 -23.80 -12.60
C THR A 24 3.52 -23.61 -11.11
N PRO A 25 2.58 -23.94 -10.19
CA PRO A 25 2.84 -23.85 -8.76
C PRO A 25 4.02 -24.76 -8.40
N SER A 26 5.08 -24.15 -7.89
CA SER A 26 6.25 -24.85 -7.38
C SER A 26 5.88 -25.68 -6.16
N ASP A 27 6.28 -26.94 -6.21
CA ASP A 27 6.27 -27.99 -5.18
C ASP A 27 6.41 -27.47 -3.73
N PRO A 28 5.50 -27.81 -2.79
CA PRO A 28 5.59 -27.36 -1.39
C PRO A 28 6.75 -28.00 -0.59
N GLU A 29 7.44 -29.02 -1.13
CA GLU A 29 8.51 -29.75 -0.45
C GLU A 29 9.94 -29.33 -0.81
N ALA A 30 10.11 -28.37 -1.74
CA ALA A 30 11.43 -27.88 -2.16
C ALA A 30 12.03 -26.81 -1.22
N CYS A 31 11.33 -26.41 -0.15
CA CYS A 31 11.79 -25.44 0.85
C CYS A 31 12.81 -26.06 1.84
N ARG A 32 13.80 -26.79 1.33
CA ARG A 32 14.96 -27.19 2.13
C ARG A 32 15.90 -25.99 2.27
N ARG A 33 15.71 -25.28 3.38
CA ARG A 33 16.75 -24.71 4.26
C ARG A 33 17.97 -24.11 3.56
N ARG A 34 17.95 -22.81 3.35
CA ARG A 34 19.14 -21.93 3.44
C ARG A 34 18.63 -20.51 3.67
N PRO A 35 19.14 -19.79 4.68
CA PRO A 35 20.33 -18.99 4.40
C PRO A 35 21.29 -18.92 5.58
N VAL A 36 22.56 -18.59 5.31
CA VAL A 36 23.41 -18.02 6.36
C VAL A 36 24.19 -16.86 5.76
N VAL A 37 23.77 -15.64 6.07
CA VAL A 37 24.71 -14.52 6.05
C VAL A 37 25.61 -14.71 7.26
N VAL A 38 26.78 -15.32 7.03
CA VAL A 38 27.79 -15.53 8.07
C VAL A 38 28.66 -14.27 8.11
N ARG A 39 28.43 -13.40 9.10
CA ARG A 39 29.55 -12.61 9.64
C ARG A 39 30.21 -13.48 10.72
N PRO A 40 31.53 -13.39 10.96
CA PRO A 40 32.16 -14.19 12.01
C PRO A 40 31.39 -14.03 13.33
N GLY A 41 30.79 -15.12 13.82
CA GLY A 41 29.99 -15.16 15.06
C GLY A 41 28.47 -14.90 14.93
N ILE A 42 27.97 -14.34 13.82
CA ILE A 42 26.54 -14.03 13.66
C ILE A 42 25.92 -14.90 12.57
N VAL A 43 24.92 -15.69 12.95
CA VAL A 43 24.14 -16.55 12.06
C VAL A 43 22.71 -16.03 12.00
N VAL A 44 22.22 -15.72 10.80
CA VAL A 44 20.82 -15.31 10.59
C VAL A 44 20.12 -16.36 9.74
N GLY A 45 18.91 -16.75 10.17
CA GLY A 45 18.07 -17.69 9.42
C GLY A 45 16.59 -17.53 9.77
N GLN A 46 15.74 -18.29 9.06
CA GLN A 46 14.31 -18.37 9.33
C GLN A 46 14.05 -18.94 10.73
N ALA A 47 13.17 -18.32 11.48
CA ALA A 47 12.71 -18.83 12.75
C ALA A 47 11.98 -20.16 12.56
N GLN A 48 12.21 -21.10 13.46
CA GLN A 48 11.48 -22.35 13.55
C GLN A 48 10.41 -22.25 14.65
N PRO A 49 9.37 -23.11 14.66
CA PRO A 49 8.36 -23.12 15.71
C PRO A 49 8.95 -23.23 17.12
N GLU A 50 10.07 -23.93 17.27
CA GLU A 50 10.80 -24.05 18.53
C GLU A 50 11.35 -22.70 19.07
N ASP A 51 11.56 -21.72 18.19
CA ASP A 51 12.12 -20.40 18.55
C ASP A 51 11.08 -19.46 19.18
N ILE A 52 9.79 -19.79 19.12
CA ILE A 52 8.69 -18.87 19.48
C ILE A 52 8.87 -18.28 20.87
N GLN A 53 9.26 -19.09 21.87
CA GLN A 53 9.42 -18.59 23.24
C GLN A 53 10.60 -17.61 23.37
N ALA A 54 11.69 -17.84 22.65
CA ALA A 54 12.82 -16.92 22.64
C ALA A 54 12.49 -15.60 21.89
N LEU A 55 11.72 -15.69 20.81
CA LEU A 55 11.22 -14.52 20.09
C LEU A 55 10.26 -13.68 20.95
N VAL A 56 9.37 -14.33 21.71
CA VAL A 56 8.50 -13.66 22.69
C VAL A 56 9.33 -12.89 23.71
N ALA A 57 10.39 -13.51 24.25
CA ALA A 57 11.30 -12.84 25.19
C ALA A 57 11.98 -11.60 24.59
N LEU A 58 12.45 -11.70 23.34
CA LEU A 58 13.06 -10.57 22.62
C LEU A 58 12.06 -9.42 22.38
N CYS A 59 10.84 -9.71 21.96
CA CYS A 59 9.78 -8.71 21.79
C CYS A 59 9.40 -8.02 23.11
N LEU A 60 9.27 -8.78 24.20
CA LEU A 60 9.00 -8.21 25.53
C LEU A 60 10.17 -7.38 26.04
N ALA A 61 11.42 -7.74 25.71
CA ALA A 61 12.57 -6.88 25.94
C ALA A 61 12.47 -5.57 25.13
N ALA A 62 12.15 -5.65 23.84
CA ALA A 62 11.94 -4.48 22.98
C ALA A 62 10.87 -3.53 23.53
N ARG A 63 9.76 -4.09 24.02
CA ARG A 63 8.67 -3.35 24.66
C ARG A 63 9.14 -2.61 25.91
N ARG A 64 9.92 -3.25 26.77
CA ARG A 64 10.42 -2.66 28.02
C ARG A 64 11.42 -1.53 27.78
N GLU A 65 12.22 -1.63 26.73
CA GLU A 65 13.23 -0.62 26.40
C GLU A 65 12.67 0.61 25.68
N SER A 66 11.52 0.46 25.01
CA SER A 66 10.95 1.51 24.18
C SER A 66 10.08 2.47 25.00
N VAL A 67 10.31 3.77 24.85
CA VAL A 67 9.44 4.82 25.39
C VAL A 67 8.03 4.73 24.79
N VAL A 68 7.92 4.17 23.58
CA VAL A 68 6.65 3.86 22.90
C VAL A 68 6.31 2.37 23.02
N GLY A 69 6.71 1.72 24.13
CA GLY A 69 6.51 0.29 24.39
C GLY A 69 5.10 -0.25 24.06
N PRO A 70 4.00 0.40 24.49
CA PRO A 70 2.65 -0.04 24.13
C PRO A 70 2.36 -0.11 22.62
N GLN A 71 3.11 0.62 21.79
CA GLN A 71 3.02 0.58 20.32
C GLN A 71 3.93 -0.48 19.69
N VAL A 72 4.87 -1.08 20.46
CA VAL A 72 5.79 -2.11 19.96
C VAL A 72 5.10 -3.47 19.87
N CYS A 73 4.54 -3.95 20.99
CA CYS A 73 3.81 -5.22 21.02
C CYS A 73 2.89 -5.32 22.26
N SER A 74 2.03 -6.35 22.25
CA SER A 74 1.24 -6.74 23.42
C SER A 74 2.14 -7.06 24.63
N PRO A 75 1.73 -6.70 25.86
CA PRO A 75 2.41 -7.17 27.08
C PRO A 75 2.14 -8.65 27.37
N ASP A 76 1.11 -9.24 26.77
CA ASP A 76 0.77 -10.66 26.96
C ASP A 76 1.63 -11.55 26.05
N GLY A 77 2.52 -12.32 26.68
CA GLY A 77 3.41 -13.26 25.98
C GLY A 77 2.67 -14.38 25.25
N ARG A 78 1.49 -14.80 25.74
CA ARG A 78 0.68 -15.83 25.07
C ARG A 78 0.07 -15.30 23.78
N ALA A 79 -0.53 -14.13 23.83
CA ALA A 79 -1.03 -13.45 22.64
C ALA A 79 0.10 -13.23 21.62
N LEU A 80 1.29 -12.83 22.09
CA LEU A 80 2.43 -12.62 21.21
C LEU A 80 2.91 -13.92 20.55
N ALA A 81 2.97 -15.03 21.29
CA ALA A 81 3.32 -16.34 20.73
C ALA A 81 2.34 -16.75 19.60
N GLN A 82 1.05 -16.50 19.80
CA GLN A 82 0.02 -16.75 18.79
C GLN A 82 0.19 -15.85 17.56
N GLN A 83 0.47 -14.56 17.77
CA GLN A 83 0.70 -13.60 16.68
C GLN A 83 1.95 -13.94 15.85
N LEU A 84 3.05 -14.32 16.51
CA LEU A 84 4.27 -14.77 15.83
C LEU A 84 4.03 -16.05 15.04
N GLY A 85 3.36 -17.04 15.64
CA GLY A 85 2.98 -18.27 14.93
C GLY A 85 2.11 -17.98 13.71
N ALA A 86 1.11 -17.10 13.85
CA ALA A 86 0.26 -16.67 12.74
C ALA A 86 1.06 -15.98 11.64
N LEU A 87 2.04 -15.12 11.98
CA LEU A 87 2.93 -14.50 10.99
C LEU A 87 3.78 -15.55 10.27
N MET A 88 4.34 -16.52 10.99
CA MET A 88 5.16 -17.60 10.40
C MET A 88 4.36 -18.49 9.44
N SER A 89 3.06 -18.69 9.69
CA SER A 89 2.18 -19.49 8.84
C SER A 89 1.47 -18.68 7.75
N ALA A 90 1.55 -17.35 7.79
CA ALA A 90 0.84 -16.51 6.83
C ALA A 90 1.58 -16.45 5.48
N PRO A 91 0.85 -16.42 4.34
CA PRO A 91 1.46 -16.17 3.04
C PRO A 91 2.31 -14.90 3.03
N GLY A 92 3.53 -15.03 2.51
CA GLY A 92 4.53 -13.95 2.47
C GLY A 92 5.12 -13.57 3.83
N GLY A 93 4.63 -14.13 4.94
CA GLY A 93 5.13 -13.87 6.28
C GLY A 93 6.56 -14.39 6.46
N THR A 94 7.43 -13.55 7.00
CA THR A 94 8.85 -13.85 7.20
C THR A 94 9.24 -13.48 8.62
N VAL A 95 9.82 -14.43 9.34
CA VAL A 95 10.37 -14.22 10.69
C VAL A 95 11.81 -14.68 10.67
N LEU A 96 12.73 -13.73 10.73
CA LEU A 96 14.16 -14.00 10.82
C LEU A 96 14.63 -13.86 12.26
N VAL A 97 15.55 -14.74 12.64
CA VAL A 97 16.22 -14.65 13.94
C VAL A 97 17.73 -14.65 13.75
N ALA A 98 18.40 -13.74 14.46
CA ALA A 98 19.84 -13.68 14.55
C ALA A 98 20.30 -14.42 15.80
N ARG A 99 21.37 -15.21 15.66
CA ARG A 99 22.00 -15.94 16.75
C ARG A 99 23.49 -15.62 16.85
N GLU A 100 23.96 -15.53 18.08
CA GLU A 100 25.37 -15.42 18.45
C GLU A 100 25.59 -16.32 19.67
N ASP A 101 26.75 -16.98 19.76
CA ASP A 101 27.08 -17.93 20.84
C ASP A 101 26.00 -18.99 21.13
N GLY A 102 25.23 -19.37 20.10
CA GLY A 102 24.16 -20.37 20.19
C GLY A 102 22.78 -19.83 20.65
N GLY A 103 22.67 -18.56 21.01
CA GLY A 103 21.43 -17.95 21.53
C GLY A 103 20.80 -16.90 20.59
N PRO A 104 19.46 -16.73 20.57
CA PRO A 104 18.81 -15.64 19.84
C PRO A 104 19.17 -14.26 20.40
N THR A 105 19.69 -13.38 19.55
CA THR A 105 20.14 -12.03 19.92
C THR A 105 19.38 -10.91 19.21
N GLY A 106 18.59 -11.25 18.21
CA GLY A 106 17.75 -10.30 17.49
C GLY A 106 16.73 -10.98 16.59
N LEU A 107 15.75 -10.21 16.13
CA LEU A 107 14.69 -10.67 15.25
C LEU A 107 14.35 -9.61 14.20
N LEU A 108 13.80 -10.07 13.09
CA LEU A 108 13.18 -9.23 12.07
C LEU A 108 11.87 -9.89 11.63
N LEU A 109 10.81 -9.10 11.64
CA LEU A 109 9.48 -9.47 11.15
C LEU A 109 9.25 -8.74 9.84
N ALA A 110 8.86 -9.47 8.80
CA ALA A 110 8.57 -8.89 7.51
C ALA A 110 7.47 -9.65 6.79
N ARG A 111 6.94 -9.03 5.73
CA ARG A 111 5.94 -9.61 4.85
C ARG A 111 6.19 -9.22 3.41
N VAL A 112 6.20 -10.21 2.52
CA VAL A 112 6.14 -9.98 1.07
C VAL A 112 4.72 -9.56 0.70
N LEU A 113 4.59 -8.45 -0.01
CA LEU A 113 3.33 -7.88 -0.47
C LEU A 113 3.32 -7.73 -1.99
N GLY A 114 2.14 -7.86 -2.56
CA GLY A 114 1.93 -7.74 -4.00
C GLY A 114 2.25 -9.02 -4.78
N PRO A 115 1.99 -9.01 -6.10
CA PRO A 115 1.32 -7.95 -6.84
C PRO A 115 -0.16 -7.82 -6.41
N THR A 116 -0.78 -6.68 -6.69
CA THR A 116 -2.20 -6.40 -6.40
C THR A 116 -2.92 -5.94 -7.66
N PRO A 117 -4.27 -5.96 -7.71
CA PRO A 117 -5.01 -5.45 -8.88
C PRO A 117 -4.73 -3.99 -9.25
N PHE A 118 -4.06 -3.21 -8.38
CA PHE A 118 -3.76 -1.80 -8.60
C PHE A 118 -2.24 -1.50 -8.67
N ALA A 119 -1.39 -2.51 -8.52
CA ALA A 119 0.06 -2.36 -8.57
C ALA A 119 0.72 -3.71 -8.90
N ASP A 120 1.51 -3.73 -9.97
CA ASP A 120 2.21 -4.94 -10.44
C ASP A 120 3.49 -5.23 -9.63
N ASP A 121 3.96 -4.26 -8.84
CA ASP A 121 5.20 -4.38 -8.07
C ASP A 121 5.03 -5.29 -6.84
N VAL A 122 6.06 -6.09 -6.57
CA VAL A 122 6.22 -6.84 -5.32
C VAL A 122 7.12 -6.04 -4.38
N SER A 123 6.80 -6.01 -3.10
CA SER A 123 7.60 -5.33 -2.08
C SER A 123 7.78 -6.18 -0.84
N LEU A 124 8.89 -5.97 -0.12
CA LEU A 124 9.09 -6.52 1.22
C LEU A 124 8.80 -5.43 2.26
N ALA A 125 7.75 -5.63 3.04
CA ALA A 125 7.40 -4.79 4.18
C ALA A 125 8.14 -5.28 5.43
N VAL A 126 9.10 -4.51 5.94
CA VAL A 126 9.72 -4.77 7.23
C VAL A 126 8.82 -4.19 8.33
N GLU A 127 8.15 -5.08 9.06
CA GLU A 127 7.18 -4.73 10.10
C GLU A 127 7.90 -4.39 11.42
N ALA A 128 8.96 -5.12 11.76
CA ALA A 128 9.75 -4.86 12.96
C ALA A 128 11.19 -5.36 12.83
N VAL A 129 12.13 -4.67 13.47
CA VAL A 129 13.51 -5.14 13.66
C VAL A 129 13.91 -4.84 15.11
N TYR A 130 14.45 -5.84 15.79
CA TYR A 130 14.96 -5.67 17.14
C TYR A 130 16.27 -6.42 17.34
N VAL A 131 17.17 -5.81 18.08
CA VAL A 131 18.42 -6.42 18.54
C VAL A 131 18.53 -6.18 20.03
N ASP A 132 18.79 -7.25 20.77
CA ASP A 132 19.03 -7.21 22.20
C ASP A 132 20.13 -6.19 22.55
N ARG A 133 19.94 -5.43 23.63
CA ARG A 133 20.81 -4.32 23.98
C ARG A 133 22.28 -4.71 24.12
N ALA A 134 22.58 -5.90 24.66
CA ALA A 134 23.95 -6.38 24.84
C ALA A 134 24.64 -6.74 23.50
N HIS A 135 23.86 -6.91 22.44
CA HIS A 135 24.32 -7.37 21.12
C HIS A 135 24.29 -6.26 20.05
N ARG A 136 23.93 -5.03 20.44
CA ARG A 136 23.91 -3.87 19.53
C ARG A 136 25.31 -3.42 19.14
N ARG A 137 25.40 -2.71 18.01
CA ARG A 137 26.64 -2.18 17.42
C ARG A 137 27.70 -3.25 17.06
N ARG A 138 27.32 -4.52 17.09
CA ARG A 138 28.14 -5.67 16.66
C ARG A 138 27.81 -6.15 15.24
N GLY A 139 26.94 -5.43 14.53
CA GLY A 139 26.54 -5.77 13.17
C GLY A 139 25.32 -6.70 13.03
N VAL A 140 24.69 -7.12 14.13
CA VAL A 140 23.49 -7.99 14.13
C VAL A 140 22.35 -7.41 13.29
N GLY A 141 22.02 -6.13 13.48
CA GLY A 141 20.97 -5.47 12.70
C GLY A 141 21.26 -5.42 11.20
N HIS A 142 22.53 -5.24 10.81
CA HIS A 142 22.94 -5.30 9.41
C HIS A 142 22.82 -6.72 8.84
N ALA A 143 23.17 -7.74 9.64
CA ALA A 143 23.02 -9.14 9.21
C ALA A 143 21.54 -9.51 9.01
N LEU A 144 20.66 -9.06 9.91
CA LEU A 144 19.20 -9.22 9.75
C LEU A 144 18.69 -8.56 8.47
N MET A 145 19.09 -7.31 8.21
CA MET A 145 18.67 -6.60 6.99
C MET A 145 19.27 -7.22 5.71
N ALA A 146 20.49 -7.75 5.77
CA ALA A 146 21.09 -8.48 4.64
C ALA A 146 20.30 -9.75 4.31
N ALA A 147 19.88 -10.52 5.33
CA ALA A 147 19.01 -11.67 5.13
C ALA A 147 17.61 -11.27 4.64
N ALA A 148 17.05 -10.15 5.12
CA ALA A 148 15.79 -9.62 4.59
C ALA A 148 15.91 -9.20 3.11
N ALA A 149 17.04 -8.60 2.71
CA ALA A 149 17.29 -8.27 1.31
C ALA A 149 17.37 -9.53 0.43
N GLN A 150 17.92 -10.64 0.93
CA GLN A 150 17.89 -11.93 0.22
C GLN A 150 16.46 -12.42 0.03
N VAL A 151 15.63 -12.37 1.08
CA VAL A 151 14.19 -12.70 0.99
C VAL A 151 13.48 -11.83 -0.04
N ALA A 152 13.78 -10.53 -0.08
CA ALA A 152 13.20 -9.62 -1.08
C ALA A 152 13.57 -10.04 -2.51
N VAL A 153 14.86 -10.31 -2.77
CA VAL A 153 15.34 -10.75 -4.09
C VAL A 153 14.70 -12.07 -4.50
N GLU A 154 14.62 -13.04 -3.60
CA GLU A 154 14.00 -14.35 -3.86
C GLU A 154 12.51 -14.23 -4.19
N ALA A 155 11.82 -13.29 -3.54
CA ALA A 155 10.41 -12.99 -3.80
C ALA A 155 10.16 -12.13 -5.05
N GLY A 156 11.22 -11.64 -5.72
CA GLY A 156 11.10 -10.70 -6.83
C GLY A 156 10.63 -9.31 -6.39
N ALA A 157 10.88 -8.92 -5.14
CA ALA A 157 10.53 -7.61 -4.62
C ALA A 157 11.55 -6.54 -5.03
N ASP A 158 11.09 -5.51 -5.73
CA ASP A 158 11.94 -4.41 -6.20
C ASP A 158 12.21 -3.36 -5.11
N VAL A 159 11.35 -3.33 -4.08
CA VAL A 159 11.43 -2.34 -3.00
C VAL A 159 11.30 -3.03 -1.64
N VAL A 160 12.16 -2.63 -0.71
CA VAL A 160 12.01 -2.90 0.72
C VAL A 160 11.55 -1.62 1.40
N TYR A 161 10.42 -1.65 2.09
CA TYR A 161 9.96 -0.51 2.86
C TYR A 161 9.82 -0.87 4.34
N ALA A 162 9.99 0.12 5.20
CA ALA A 162 9.84 -0.02 6.64
C ALA A 162 9.06 1.19 7.18
N ALA A 163 8.20 0.95 8.17
CA ALA A 163 7.43 2.01 8.82
C ALA A 163 7.81 2.11 10.31
N PRO A 164 9.00 2.63 10.65
CA PRO A 164 9.43 2.79 12.03
C PRO A 164 8.47 3.66 12.84
N ILE A 165 8.16 3.22 14.07
CA ILE A 165 7.25 3.92 14.99
C ILE A 165 7.75 5.36 15.23
N PRO A 166 6.88 6.38 15.15
CA PRO A 166 7.24 7.75 15.52
C PRO A 166 7.87 7.82 16.92
N GLY A 167 8.99 8.53 17.04
CA GLY A 167 9.76 8.62 18.30
C GLY A 167 10.83 7.55 18.50
N ALA A 168 10.86 6.48 17.70
CA ALA A 168 11.93 5.46 17.72
C ALA A 168 13.22 5.96 17.04
N ARG A 169 13.85 7.02 17.56
CA ARG A 169 14.99 7.73 16.94
C ARG A 169 16.16 6.81 16.56
N GLY A 170 16.46 5.82 17.40
CA GLY A 170 17.53 4.85 17.11
C GLY A 170 17.26 4.02 15.85
N MET A 171 16.01 3.58 15.68
CA MET A 171 15.56 2.83 14.50
C MET A 171 15.51 3.71 13.25
N GLN A 172 14.99 4.93 13.38
CA GLN A 172 14.99 5.93 12.30
C GLN A 172 16.40 6.18 11.76
N ARG A 173 17.37 6.45 12.65
CA ARG A 173 18.77 6.64 12.26
C ARG A 173 19.36 5.41 11.58
N PHE A 174 19.05 4.21 12.09
CA PHE A 174 19.52 2.96 11.50
C PHE A 174 19.02 2.80 10.05
N PHE A 175 17.73 3.05 9.78
CA PHE A 175 17.20 3.00 8.43
C PHE A 175 17.81 4.06 7.50
N VAL A 176 17.95 5.29 7.97
CA VAL A 176 18.62 6.37 7.19
C VAL A 176 20.06 5.97 6.84
N GLN A 177 20.80 5.36 7.76
CA GLN A 177 22.17 4.88 7.50
C GLN A 177 22.24 3.76 6.46
N LEU A 178 21.16 3.00 6.29
CA LEU A 178 21.03 1.97 5.25
C LEU A 178 20.52 2.53 3.91
N GLY A 179 20.30 3.84 3.80
CA GLY A 179 19.82 4.49 2.58
C GLY A 179 18.30 4.51 2.43
N PHE A 180 17.54 4.15 3.47
CA PHE A 180 16.09 4.34 3.44
C PHE A 180 15.78 5.84 3.41
N ALA A 181 15.04 6.25 2.39
CA ALA A 181 14.49 7.58 2.26
C ALA A 181 13.01 7.60 2.67
N PRO A 182 12.45 8.75 3.09
CA PRO A 182 11.02 8.88 3.31
C PRO A 182 10.23 8.50 2.05
N ALA A 183 9.34 7.52 2.17
CA ALA A 183 8.47 7.06 1.10
C ALA A 183 7.05 6.86 1.66
N ALA A 184 6.10 7.66 1.16
CA ALA A 184 4.71 7.74 1.63
C ALA A 184 4.53 8.07 3.13
N THR A 185 3.40 8.69 3.48
CA THR A 185 3.03 8.96 4.88
C THR A 185 1.69 8.32 5.19
N HIS A 186 1.67 7.35 6.10
CA HIS A 186 0.44 6.76 6.59
C HIS A 186 -0.38 7.81 7.35
N ARG A 187 -1.70 7.85 7.10
CA ARG A 187 -2.66 8.61 7.91
C ARG A 187 -3.48 7.63 8.73
N VAL A 188 -3.62 7.90 10.02
CA VAL A 188 -4.31 7.01 10.96
C VAL A 188 -5.49 7.74 11.57
N VAL A 189 -6.63 7.04 11.63
CA VAL A 189 -7.83 7.44 12.36
C VAL A 189 -8.40 6.20 13.02
N THR A 190 -9.05 6.34 14.18
CA THR A 190 -9.76 5.19 14.76
C THR A 190 -10.96 4.84 13.89
N THR A 191 -11.27 3.55 13.79
CA THR A 191 -12.45 3.08 13.03
C THR A 191 -13.74 3.74 13.52
N THR A 192 -13.89 3.89 14.83
CA THR A 192 -15.03 4.57 15.46
C THR A 192 -15.12 6.05 15.07
N ALA A 193 -14.00 6.77 15.02
CA ALA A 193 -13.99 8.17 14.59
C ALA A 193 -14.29 8.30 13.09
N LEU A 194 -13.78 7.38 12.27
CA LEU A 194 -14.08 7.32 10.84
C LEU A 194 -15.57 7.06 10.60
N GLN A 195 -16.13 6.03 11.22
CA GLN A 195 -17.56 5.70 11.14
C GLN A 195 -18.45 6.87 11.55
N ARG A 196 -18.13 7.49 12.70
CA ARG A 196 -18.86 8.66 13.20
C ARG A 196 -18.80 9.82 12.19
N ARG A 197 -17.63 10.07 11.61
CA ARG A 197 -17.46 11.16 10.64
C ARG A 197 -18.28 10.92 9.37
N LEU A 198 -18.18 9.72 8.80
CA LEU A 198 -18.92 9.34 7.60
C LEU A 198 -20.45 9.38 7.82
N ALA A 199 -20.93 9.00 9.01
CA ALA A 199 -22.35 9.08 9.35
C ALA A 199 -22.86 10.54 9.39
N ILE A 200 -22.06 11.46 9.94
CA ILE A 200 -22.40 12.90 9.96
C ILE A 200 -22.48 13.41 8.52
N ASP A 201 -21.48 13.14 7.69
CA ASP A 201 -21.42 13.61 6.30
C ASP A 201 -22.60 13.06 5.47
N ALA A 202 -22.99 11.79 5.68
CA ALA A 202 -24.18 11.20 5.05
C ALA A 202 -25.47 11.93 5.45
N THR A 203 -25.68 12.24 6.73
CA THR A 203 -26.90 12.96 7.17
C THR A 203 -26.94 14.40 6.69
N ALA A 204 -25.78 15.06 6.56
CA ALA A 204 -25.69 16.42 6.01
C ALA A 204 -26.03 16.43 4.50
N ALA A 205 -25.55 15.43 3.74
CA ALA A 205 -25.90 15.27 2.34
C ALA A 205 -27.40 15.02 2.12
N SER A 206 -28.08 14.28 3.02
CA SER A 206 -29.52 14.06 2.95
C SER A 206 -30.37 15.29 3.29
N ARG A 207 -29.83 16.25 4.05
CA ARG A 207 -30.53 17.50 4.43
C ARG A 207 -30.28 18.66 3.47
N ALA A 208 -29.43 18.49 2.45
CA ALA A 208 -29.14 19.55 1.48
C ALA A 208 -30.41 19.88 0.64
N PRO A 209 -30.91 21.14 0.66
CA PRO A 209 -32.24 21.51 0.17
C PRO A 209 -32.38 21.61 -1.37
N GLY A 210 -31.58 20.86 -2.14
CA GLY A 210 -31.55 20.89 -3.61
C GLY A 210 -31.81 19.55 -4.29
N ARG A 211 -31.34 18.41 -3.72
CA ARG A 211 -31.41 17.11 -4.41
C ARG A 211 -32.84 16.60 -4.62
N GLY A 212 -33.73 16.79 -3.65
CA GLY A 212 -35.12 16.37 -3.80
C GLY A 212 -35.87 17.10 -4.91
N LEU A 213 -35.60 18.40 -5.09
CA LEU A 213 -36.22 19.21 -6.14
C LEU A 213 -35.59 18.92 -7.51
N ASP A 214 -34.26 18.78 -7.57
CA ASP A 214 -33.54 18.46 -8.81
C ASP A 214 -33.89 17.05 -9.31
N ASP A 215 -34.01 16.05 -8.42
CA ASP A 215 -34.46 14.69 -8.77
C ASP A 215 -35.93 14.68 -9.22
N LEU A 216 -36.80 15.49 -8.59
CA LEU A 216 -38.18 15.70 -9.03
C LEU A 216 -38.24 16.33 -10.42
N ILE A 217 -37.40 17.33 -10.70
CA ILE A 217 -37.31 17.99 -12.01
C ILE A 217 -36.78 17.01 -13.07
N ALA A 218 -35.75 16.24 -12.76
CA ALA A 218 -35.19 15.21 -13.66
C ALA A 218 -36.24 14.14 -13.97
N ARG A 219 -36.95 13.64 -12.97
CA ARG A 219 -38.02 12.64 -13.13
C ARG A 219 -39.19 13.18 -13.97
N ARG A 220 -39.58 14.45 -13.77
CA ARG A 220 -40.65 15.09 -14.56
C ARG A 220 -40.25 15.32 -16.01
N ARG A 221 -38.97 15.57 -16.29
CA ARG A 221 -38.44 15.67 -17.66
C ARG A 221 -38.48 14.31 -18.37
N HIS A 222 -38.07 13.23 -17.68
CA HIS A 222 -38.15 11.88 -18.25
C HIS A 222 -39.60 11.47 -18.57
N LEU A 223 -40.56 11.77 -17.69
CA LEU A 223 -41.98 11.44 -17.94
C LEU A 223 -42.59 12.25 -19.09
N ARG A 224 -42.12 13.49 -19.34
CA ARG A 224 -42.55 14.28 -20.50
C ARG A 224 -41.98 13.77 -21.83
N LEU A 225 -40.83 13.11 -21.79
CA LEU A 225 -40.19 12.49 -22.96
C LEU A 225 -40.71 11.07 -23.23
N ALA A 226 -41.32 10.41 -22.23
CA ALA A 226 -41.84 9.05 -22.32
C ALA A 226 -43.35 8.98 -22.61
N LEU A 227 -44.03 10.11 -22.83
CA LEU A 227 -45.39 10.10 -23.41
C LEU A 227 -45.25 9.75 -24.90
N PRO A 228 -45.79 8.62 -25.38
CA PRO A 228 -45.85 8.36 -26.82
C PRO A 228 -46.70 9.46 -27.45
N GLY A 229 -46.14 10.09 -28.48
CA GLY A 229 -46.85 11.09 -29.27
C GLY A 229 -48.12 10.48 -29.83
N GLU A 230 -49.24 11.16 -29.62
CA GLU A 230 -50.40 11.02 -30.48
C GLU A 230 -49.96 11.26 -31.93
N GLU A 231 -50.29 10.32 -32.81
CA GLU A 231 -50.06 10.37 -34.25
C GLU A 231 -50.66 11.66 -34.86
N PRO A 232 -49.89 12.47 -35.61
CA PRO A 232 -50.41 13.67 -36.24
C PRO A 232 -51.13 13.35 -37.56
N GLY A 233 -52.45 13.52 -37.55
CA GLY A 233 -53.26 13.70 -38.77
C GLY A 233 -52.88 14.98 -39.52
N GLU A 234 -52.93 14.87 -40.85
CA GLU A 234 -52.48 15.85 -41.83
C GLU A 234 -53.05 17.27 -41.65
N GLY A 235 -52.19 18.26 -41.91
CA GLY A 235 -52.58 19.48 -42.63
C GLY A 235 -52.83 20.75 -41.82
N ARG A 236 -51.77 21.51 -41.52
CA ARG A 236 -51.69 22.95 -41.86
C ARG A 236 -50.27 23.46 -41.63
N GLN A 237 -49.63 23.88 -42.71
CA GLN A 237 -48.41 24.69 -42.68
C GLN A 237 -48.69 26.00 -41.93
N SER A 238 -47.94 26.26 -40.87
CA SER A 238 -47.75 27.62 -40.36
C SER A 238 -46.31 27.79 -39.89
N ALA A 239 -45.55 28.47 -40.74
CA ALA A 239 -44.18 28.85 -40.53
C ALA A 239 -44.02 29.68 -39.25
N ARG A 240 -43.29 29.16 -38.26
CA ARG A 240 -42.72 29.96 -37.18
C ARG A 240 -41.20 29.94 -37.32
N ARG A 241 -40.68 31.08 -37.76
CA ARG A 241 -39.26 31.40 -37.95
C ARG A 241 -38.46 31.08 -36.69
N SER A 242 -37.54 30.13 -36.82
CA SER A 242 -36.48 29.84 -35.86
C SER A 242 -35.44 30.97 -35.92
N ILE A 243 -35.42 31.83 -34.91
CA ILE A 243 -34.34 32.80 -34.71
C ILE A 243 -33.20 32.05 -34.02
N SER A 244 -32.23 31.59 -34.82
CA SER A 244 -30.98 31.00 -34.34
C SER A 244 -30.07 32.10 -33.81
N LYS A 245 -30.01 32.26 -32.48
CA LYS A 245 -29.05 33.16 -31.85
C LYS A 245 -27.75 32.39 -31.58
N GLN A 246 -26.80 32.48 -32.51
CA GLN A 246 -25.45 31.97 -32.33
C GLN A 246 -24.72 32.80 -31.27
N VAL A 247 -24.32 32.18 -30.16
CA VAL A 247 -23.40 32.78 -29.18
C VAL A 247 -22.10 31.99 -29.23
N ARG A 248 -21.07 32.60 -29.85
CA ARG A 248 -19.68 32.14 -29.77
C ARG A 248 -19.16 32.44 -28.37
N ARG A 249 -18.90 31.41 -27.57
CA ARG A 249 -18.20 31.56 -26.28
C ARG A 249 -16.79 31.00 -26.40
N ALA A 250 -15.83 31.79 -25.92
CA ALA A 250 -14.41 31.52 -25.98
C ALA A 250 -14.02 30.23 -25.25
N VAL A 251 -13.19 29.43 -25.93
CA VAL A 251 -12.49 28.26 -25.40
C VAL A 251 -11.44 28.73 -24.42
N GLN A 252 -11.63 28.44 -23.13
CA GLN A 252 -10.55 28.47 -22.16
C GLN A 252 -10.00 27.04 -22.02
N THR A 253 -8.78 26.84 -22.50
CA THR A 253 -7.98 25.65 -22.23
C THR A 253 -7.70 25.55 -20.73
N ARG A 254 -8.38 24.64 -20.03
CA ARG A 254 -7.98 24.19 -18.68
C ARG A 254 -6.97 23.06 -18.83
N ARG A 255 -5.89 23.16 -18.04
CA ARG A 255 -4.89 22.11 -17.80
C ARG A 255 -5.55 20.79 -17.41
N ASP A 256 -4.93 19.69 -17.81
CA ASP A 256 -5.34 18.33 -17.47
C ASP A 256 -5.58 18.20 -15.97
N ALA A 257 -6.78 17.72 -15.64
CA ALA A 257 -7.22 17.53 -14.28
C ALA A 257 -6.38 16.45 -13.61
N GLU A 258 -5.68 16.83 -12.54
CA GLU A 258 -5.27 15.90 -11.50
C GLU A 258 -6.47 15.04 -11.11
N SER A 259 -6.27 13.72 -11.03
CA SER A 259 -7.28 12.74 -10.62
C SER A 259 -7.96 13.18 -9.34
N SER A 260 -9.12 13.80 -9.51
CA SER A 260 -10.01 14.20 -8.44
C SER A 260 -10.77 12.97 -7.99
N THR A 261 -10.20 12.19 -7.08
CA THR A 261 -11.01 11.35 -6.19
C THR A 261 -11.70 12.28 -5.20
N THR A 262 -12.74 12.97 -5.68
CA THR A 262 -13.72 13.63 -4.83
C THR A 262 -14.42 12.54 -4.03
N ILE A 263 -13.99 12.33 -2.79
CA ILE A 263 -14.79 11.62 -1.79
C ILE A 263 -15.80 12.66 -1.30
N SER A 264 -17.08 12.30 -1.41
CA SER A 264 -18.26 13.18 -1.23
C SER A 264 -18.31 13.91 0.10
#